data_AF-A0A3C0UJ60-F1
#
_entry.id   AF-A0A3C0UJ60-F1
#
_cell.length_a   1.000
_cell.length_b   1.000
_cell.length_c   1.000
_cell.angle_alpha   90.00
_cell.angle_beta   90.00
_cell.angle_gamma   90.00
#
_symmetry.space_group_name_H-M   'P 1'
#
loop_
_entity.id
_entity.type
_entity.pdbx_description
1 polymer ?
#
loop_
_entity_poly.entity_id
_entity_poly.type
_entity_poly.pdbx_seq_one_letter_code
_entity_poly.pdbx_strand_id
1 'polypeptide(L)' 'MLYVKKLARRASRTSSTLLITGESGTGKEIIAQAIHTRSVRREAPFITVN' A
#
# COMPACT_ATOMS: atom_id res chain seq x y z
N MET A 1 1.49 14.85 1.90
CA MET A 1 0.37 13.87 1.99
C MET A 1 -0.30 13.55 0.64
N LEU A 2 -0.71 14.53 -0.17
CA LEU A 2 -1.44 14.30 -1.45
C LEU A 2 -0.65 13.49 -2.50
N TYR A 3 0.67 13.67 -2.57
CA TYR A 3 1.54 12.94 -3.52
C TYR A 3 1.52 11.42 -3.27
N VAL A 4 1.78 11.00 -2.02
CA VAL A 4 1.82 9.58 -1.63
C VAL A 4 0.47 8.90 -1.91
N LYS A 5 -0.65 9.54 -1.57
CA LYS A 5 -2.00 9.01 -1.87
C LYS A 5 -2.24 8.82 -3.37
N LYS A 6 -1.77 9.74 -4.21
CA LYS A 6 -1.86 9.61 -5.68
C LYS A 6 -1.00 8.46 -6.20
N LEU A 7 0.21 8.28 -5.65
CA LEU A 7 1.09 7.17 -6.02
C LEU A 7 0.50 5.82 -5.60
N ALA A 8 0.04 5.70 -4.35
CA ALA A 8 -0.63 4.51 -3.81
C ALA A 8 -1.83 4.08 -4.66
N ARG A 9 -2.68 5.04 -5.09
CA ARG A 9 -3.83 4.74 -5.97
C ARG A 9 -3.41 4.26 -7.37
N ARG A 10 -2.26 4.70 -7.89
CA ARG A 10 -1.73 4.18 -9.15
C ARG A 10 -1.17 2.77 -8.95
N ALA A 11 -0.39 2.59 -7.89
CA ALA A 11 0.20 1.30 -7.52
C ALA A 11 -0.87 0.21 -7.31
N SER A 12 -2.01 0.55 -6.67
CA SER A 12 -3.09 -0.41 -6.42
C SER A 12 -3.69 -1.00 -7.70
N ARG A 13 -3.58 -0.33 -8.84
CA ARG A 13 -4.08 -0.82 -10.13
C ARG A 13 -3.14 -1.82 -10.81
N THR A 14 -1.98 -2.10 -10.22
CA THR A 14 -0.94 -2.97 -10.77
C THR A 14 -0.65 -4.13 -9.84
N SER A 15 -0.02 -5.18 -10.36
CA SER A 15 0.43 -6.33 -9.58
C SER A 15 1.92 -6.26 -9.19
N SER A 16 2.55 -5.09 -9.38
CA SER A 16 3.97 -4.89 -9.09
C SER A 16 4.27 -4.97 -7.59
N THR A 17 5.46 -5.48 -7.24
CA THR A 17 5.98 -5.42 -5.87
C THR A 17 6.31 -3.98 -5.50
N LEU A 18 5.94 -3.55 -4.30
CA LEU A 18 6.09 -2.17 -3.83
C LEU A 18 7.07 -2.10 -2.66
N LEU A 19 8.00 -1.15 -2.74
CA LEU A 19 8.84 -0.74 -1.61
C LEU A 19 8.26 0.53 -1.01
N ILE A 20 7.87 0.48 0.27
CA ILE A 20 7.36 1.64 1.01
C ILE A 20 8.46 2.10 1.97
N THR A 21 8.98 3.29 1.75
CA THR A 21 10.01 3.90 2.59
C THR A 21 9.43 5.01 3.47
N GLY A 22 10.14 5.35 4.54
CA GLY A 22 9.76 6.39 5.48
C GLY A 22 10.24 6.07 6.90
N GLU A 23 10.33 7.09 7.74
CA GLU A 23 10.73 6.96 9.14
C GLU A 23 9.80 6.03 9.93
N SER A 24 10.27 5.54 11.06
CA SER A 24 9.45 4.74 11.98
C SER A 24 8.24 5.56 12.46
N GLY A 25 7.09 4.92 12.66
CA GLY A 25 5.87 5.60 13.13
C GLY A 25 5.14 6.46 12.09
N THR A 26 5.56 6.48 10.83
CA THR A 26 4.90 7.27 9.76
C THR A 26 3.68 6.59 9.10
N GLY A 27 3.29 5.40 9.57
CA GLY A 27 2.09 4.69 9.10
C GLY A 27 2.26 3.99 7.74
N LYS A 28 3.43 3.39 7.49
CA LYS A 28 3.70 2.64 6.25
C LYS A 28 2.75 1.45 6.09
N GLU A 29 2.38 0.82 7.19
CA GLU A 29 1.45 -0.30 7.27
C GLU A 29 0.05 0.13 6.79
N ILE A 30 -0.40 1.32 7.18
CA ILE A 30 -1.69 1.90 6.76
C ILE A 30 -1.71 2.15 5.25
N ILE A 31 -0.60 2.63 4.69
CA ILE A 31 -0.47 2.82 3.24
C ILE A 31 -0.49 1.47 2.50
N ALA A 32 0.22 0.46 2.99
CA ALA A 32 0.21 -0.88 2.41
C ALA A 32 -1.20 -1.47 2.38
N GLN A 33 -1.92 -1.36 3.50
CA GLN A 33 -3.30 -1.83 3.61
C GLN A 33 -4.24 -1.08 2.66
N ALA A 34 -4.13 0.25 2.58
CA ALA A 34 -4.94 1.07 1.68
C ALA A 34 -4.71 0.73 0.20
N ILE A 35 -3.49 0.36 -0.18
CA ILE A 35 -3.16 -0.12 -1.52
C ILE A 35 -3.84 -1.47 -1.77
N HIS A 36 -3.72 -2.42 -0.84
CA HIS A 36 -4.35 -3.74 -0.94
C HIS A 36 -5.87 -3.67 -1.13
N THR A 37 -6.57 -2.91 -0.28
CA THR A 37 -8.03 -2.73 -0.33
C THR A 37 -8.52 -2.14 -1.67
N ARG A 38 -7.65 -1.39 -2.37
CA ARG A 38 -7.95 -0.77 -3.66
C ARG A 38 -7.33 -1.50 -4.85
N SER A 39 -6.82 -2.71 -4.63
CA SER A 39 -6.18 -3.51 -5.67
C SER A 39 -7.10 -4.57 -6.25
N VAL A 40 -6.65 -5.19 -7.35
CA VAL A 40 -7.31 -6.37 -7.93
C VAL A 40 -7.30 -7.57 -6.97
N ARG A 41 -6.45 -7.54 -5.92
CA ARG A 41 -6.32 -8.60 -4.90
C ARG A 41 -7.09 -8.27 -3.61
N ARG A 42 -7.96 -7.26 -3.60
CA ARG A 42 -8.64 -6.79 -2.38
C ARG A 42 -9.43 -7.87 -1.61
N GLU A 43 -9.93 -8.89 -2.32
CA GLU A 43 -10.68 -10.01 -1.71
C GLU A 43 -9.75 -11.10 -1.15
N ALA A 44 -8.45 -11.05 -1.47
CA ALA A 44 -7.46 -11.98 -0.94
C ALA A 44 -6.99 -11.53 0.46
N PRO A 45 -6.49 -12.47 1.29
CA PRO A 45 -5.94 -12.14 2.60
C PRO A 45 -4.81 -11.10 2.51
N PHE A 46 -4.82 -10.13 3.43
CA PHE A 46 -3.71 -9.22 3.66
C PHE A 46 -2.87 -9.74 4.83
N ILE A 47 -1.73 -10.36 4.52
CA ILE A 47 -0.84 -10.96 5.52
C ILE A 47 0.38 -10.05 5.72
N THR A 48 0.67 -9.74 6.97
CA THR A 48 1.83 -8.93 7.38
C THR A 48 2.84 -9.77 8.14
N VAL A 49 4.13 -9.55 7.85
CA VAL A 49 5.27 -10.15 8.55
C VAL A 49 6.21 -9.02 8.98
N ASN A 50 6.71 -9.07 10.21
CA ASN A 50 7.60 -8.05 10.80
C ASN A 50 9.06 -8.43 10.64
#